data_AF-A0A101JLS0-F1
#
_entry.id   AF-A0A101JLS0-F1
#
_cell.length_a   1.000
_cell.length_b   1.000
_cell.length_c   1.000
_cell.angle_alpha   90.00
_cell.angle_beta   90.00
_cell.angle_gamma   90.00
#
_symmetry.space_group_name_H-M   'P 1'
#
loop_
_entity.id
_entity.type
_entity.pdbx_description
1 polymer ?
#
loop_
_entity_poly.entity_id
_entity_poly.type
_entity_poly.pdbx_seq_one_letter_code
_entity_poly.pdbx_strand_id
1 'polypeptide(L)'
;MALALAATLGLFYLQTRPATTPDSAAAAAQAATALRDRDTASLEVSFFDQAGVDVTGDLTVTKDGFAIGTLTDAGGGKADYHASGDTIAVRGDSAWWSRRAPARTDIVTDLWVRPDDPPFPVDDSRLAPAALAGMLDWVRDGGTPVTDAETIAGTSVVGLRRNGWTAMVSRAEPHRLVWFGGPMQDGTPLGTPLGLESRPLVTPSYVSVLVNPTPENARQPRTPQESVPIGEVPAKRPAFDTTVRATTCRTVTCTWSVTVRNTGTAAGDASVIASVAPGMTQTQVKNLGSIAPGKSATTPSMSFPNPAPTNKNVTADYQAQVFNRELHGSTLGLMRRLQENGIVPGRSKILGALGPAPTETVLFALDAMRRARGFDAGKAIAAMEDVVTAGALPEVGELVRSTRLTNPEILYTKLPDLIFEYDTGTPGTPVNEQIGHRRELQIAAGMLREDPAAKLTIGSDSGLVVRSGPRTSTVQIRSVSGDAVSANLESALKDLEKATGTRTVLLYVDPSAGYTYVAARDHFDSYVKPVWCSGNGNRADEVVVMNQTGTQRWAKKDFPGCA
;
A
#
# COMPACT_ATOMS: atom_id res chain seq x y z
N MET A 1 -66.88 -25.97 -30.38
CA MET A 1 -66.07 -24.85 -30.91
C MET A 1 -64.62 -25.23 -30.70
N ALA A 2 -63.95 -25.95 -31.59
CA ALA A 2 -63.61 -25.66 -32.99
C ALA A 2 -62.54 -24.54 -33.14
N LEU A 3 -61.29 -25.01 -33.31
CA LEU A 3 -60.30 -24.67 -34.36
C LEU A 3 -59.72 -23.25 -34.57
N ALA A 4 -58.37 -23.27 -34.68
CA ALA A 4 -57.46 -22.43 -35.48
C ALA A 4 -57.16 -21.01 -34.92
N LEU A 5 -55.93 -20.51 -34.86
CA LEU A 5 -54.89 -20.50 -35.89
C LEU A 5 -53.44 -20.55 -35.35
N ALA A 6 -52.60 -21.36 -35.98
CA ALA A 6 -51.13 -21.29 -35.97
C ALA A 6 -50.65 -20.39 -37.12
N ALA A 7 -49.62 -19.57 -36.88
CA ALA A 7 -48.60 -19.07 -37.82
C ALA A 7 -48.14 -17.65 -37.43
N THR A 8 -47.01 -17.56 -36.70
CA THR A 8 -45.95 -16.54 -36.81
C THR A 8 -45.04 -16.62 -35.57
N LEU A 9 -44.19 -17.64 -35.49
CA LEU A 9 -43.05 -17.68 -34.55
C LEU A 9 -41.80 -18.32 -35.19
N GLY A 10 -41.75 -18.34 -36.53
CA GLY A 10 -40.61 -18.81 -37.30
C GLY A 10 -39.97 -17.68 -38.08
N LEU A 11 -39.30 -16.74 -37.40
CA LEU A 11 -38.34 -15.78 -37.96
C LEU A 11 -37.78 -14.94 -36.81
N PHE A 12 -36.60 -15.31 -36.31
CA PHE A 12 -35.61 -14.56 -35.51
C PHE A 12 -34.75 -15.44 -34.57
N TYR A 13 -34.79 -16.76 -34.71
CA TYR A 13 -33.61 -17.59 -34.42
C TYR A 13 -32.67 -17.55 -35.65
N LEU A 14 -32.14 -16.37 -35.94
CA LEU A 14 -30.86 -16.31 -36.63
C LEU A 14 -29.89 -16.96 -35.65
N GLN A 15 -29.55 -18.22 -35.94
CA GLN A 15 -28.33 -18.84 -35.45
C GLN A 15 -27.22 -17.83 -35.74
N THR A 16 -26.85 -17.04 -34.73
CA THR A 16 -25.57 -16.35 -34.69
C THR A 16 -24.55 -17.46 -34.86
N ARG A 17 -24.04 -17.62 -36.08
CA ARG A 17 -22.83 -18.41 -36.29
C ARG A 17 -21.87 -17.95 -35.19
N PRO A 18 -21.28 -18.86 -34.40
CA PRO A 18 -20.26 -18.44 -33.45
C PRO A 18 -19.29 -17.59 -34.24
N ALA A 19 -19.19 -16.29 -33.90
CA ALA A 19 -18.31 -15.38 -34.60
C ALA A 19 -16.95 -16.05 -34.57
N THR A 20 -16.45 -16.43 -35.75
CA THR A 20 -15.15 -17.11 -35.86
C THR A 20 -14.16 -16.25 -35.11
N THR A 21 -13.49 -16.83 -34.11
CA THR A 21 -12.50 -16.13 -33.30
C THR A 21 -11.53 -15.43 -34.26
N PRO A 22 -11.42 -14.09 -34.22
CA PRO A 22 -10.57 -13.38 -35.17
C PRO A 22 -9.13 -13.83 -34.97
N ASP A 23 -8.35 -13.85 -36.06
CA ASP A 23 -6.92 -14.06 -35.96
C ASP A 23 -6.29 -12.96 -35.09
N SER A 24 -5.62 -13.36 -34.01
CA SER A 24 -5.10 -12.40 -33.01
C SER A 24 -4.12 -11.41 -33.63
N ALA A 25 -3.32 -11.82 -34.63
CA ALA A 25 -2.36 -10.96 -35.28
C ALA A 25 -3.05 -9.91 -36.18
N ALA A 26 -4.07 -10.32 -36.95
CA ALA A 26 -4.89 -9.41 -37.74
C ALA A 26 -5.66 -8.40 -36.85
N ALA A 27 -6.26 -8.87 -35.76
CA ALA A 27 -6.96 -8.01 -34.80
C ALA A 27 -6.00 -6.98 -34.16
N ALA A 28 -4.80 -7.42 -33.76
CA ALA A 28 -3.77 -6.54 -33.23
C ALA A 28 -3.29 -5.49 -34.24
N ALA A 29 -3.13 -5.85 -35.52
CA ALA A 29 -2.75 -4.90 -36.56
C ALA A 29 -3.81 -3.80 -36.79
N GLN A 30 -5.09 -4.18 -36.76
CA GLN A 30 -6.19 -3.21 -36.85
C GLN A 30 -6.25 -2.30 -35.61
N ALA A 31 -6.13 -2.87 -34.41
CA ALA A 31 -6.11 -2.11 -33.16
C ALA A 31 -4.93 -1.13 -33.09
N ALA A 32 -3.73 -1.56 -33.54
CA ALA A 32 -2.54 -0.69 -33.61
C ALA A 32 -2.79 0.49 -34.57
N THR A 33 -3.39 0.24 -35.74
CA THR A 33 -3.75 1.31 -36.67
C THR A 33 -4.73 2.29 -36.05
N ALA A 34 -5.79 1.79 -35.41
CA ALA A 34 -6.78 2.64 -34.74
C ALA A 34 -6.20 3.47 -33.58
N LEU A 35 -5.14 3.01 -32.92
CA LEU A 35 -4.44 3.75 -31.86
C LEU A 35 -3.56 4.89 -32.40
N ARG A 36 -2.88 4.70 -33.54
CA ARG A 36 -2.03 5.75 -34.14
C ARG A 36 -2.82 7.01 -34.49
N ASP A 37 -4.09 6.85 -34.82
CA ASP A 37 -4.99 7.94 -35.18
C ASP A 37 -5.62 8.65 -33.97
N ARG A 38 -5.27 8.27 -32.73
CA ARG A 38 -5.82 8.87 -31.51
C ARG A 38 -4.95 9.99 -30.96
N ASP A 39 -5.60 11.08 -30.57
CA ASP A 39 -4.96 12.18 -29.84
C ASP A 39 -4.74 11.88 -28.35
N THR A 40 -5.53 10.96 -27.77
CA THR A 40 -5.47 10.63 -26.33
C THR A 40 -5.81 9.15 -26.08
N ALA A 41 -5.25 8.60 -25.00
CA ALA A 41 -5.63 7.31 -24.42
C ALA A 41 -6.01 7.50 -22.95
N SER A 42 -7.15 6.93 -22.53
CA SER A 42 -7.54 6.82 -21.12
C SER A 42 -7.16 5.43 -20.63
N LEU A 43 -6.43 5.38 -19.52
CA LEU A 43 -5.74 4.21 -19.02
C LEU A 43 -6.07 4.00 -17.54
N GLU A 44 -6.49 2.80 -17.16
CA GLU A 44 -6.46 2.37 -15.76
C GLU A 44 -5.20 1.54 -15.56
N VAL A 45 -4.24 2.08 -14.81
CA VAL A 45 -2.94 1.47 -14.57
C VAL A 45 -2.94 0.76 -13.21
N SER A 46 -2.18 -0.32 -13.11
CA SER A 46 -1.76 -0.93 -11.85
C SER A 46 -0.31 -1.38 -11.96
N PHE A 47 0.46 -1.17 -10.90
CA PHE A 47 1.86 -1.54 -10.84
C PHE A 47 2.33 -1.70 -9.40
N PHE A 48 3.49 -2.33 -9.23
CA PHE A 48 4.21 -2.29 -7.97
C PHE A 48 5.20 -1.13 -7.94
N ASP A 49 5.09 -0.27 -6.93
CA ASP A 49 6.09 0.74 -6.65
C ASP A 49 7.43 0.10 -6.19
N GLN A 50 8.47 0.91 -6.05
CA GLN A 50 9.80 0.42 -5.61
C GLN A 50 9.77 -0.25 -4.23
N ALA A 51 8.77 0.07 -3.41
CA ALA A 51 8.60 -0.55 -2.11
C ALA A 51 7.82 -1.87 -2.21
N GLY A 52 7.27 -2.24 -3.37
CA GLY A 52 6.46 -3.43 -3.63
C GLY A 52 4.95 -3.23 -3.43
N VAL A 53 4.49 -1.99 -3.24
CA VAL A 53 3.08 -1.70 -3.00
C VAL A 53 2.32 -1.64 -4.31
N ASP A 54 1.16 -2.30 -4.35
CA ASP A 54 0.19 -2.11 -5.43
C ASP A 54 -0.31 -0.65 -5.44
N VAL A 55 -0.09 0.00 -6.57
CA VAL A 55 -0.56 1.34 -6.91
C VAL A 55 -1.43 1.21 -8.14
N THR A 56 -2.65 1.73 -8.03
CA THR A 56 -3.61 1.82 -9.13
C THR A 56 -3.73 3.27 -9.57
N GLY A 57 -4.23 3.52 -10.78
CA GLY A 57 -4.50 4.90 -11.18
C GLY A 57 -5.30 5.03 -12.45
N ASP A 58 -5.94 6.19 -12.59
CA ASP A 58 -6.69 6.59 -13.77
C ASP A 58 -5.90 7.69 -14.46
N LEU A 59 -5.32 7.39 -15.62
CA LEU A 59 -4.49 8.30 -16.40
C LEU A 59 -5.15 8.64 -17.73
N THR A 60 -4.94 9.87 -18.19
CA THR A 60 -5.17 10.28 -19.58
C THR A 60 -3.84 10.72 -20.15
N VAL A 61 -3.40 10.04 -21.21
CA VAL A 61 -2.14 10.30 -21.90
C VAL A 61 -2.43 10.85 -23.30
N THR A 62 -1.84 11.98 -23.64
CA THR A 62 -1.97 12.61 -24.96
C THR A 62 -0.98 12.03 -25.97
N LYS A 63 -1.18 12.30 -27.26
CA LYS A 63 -0.24 11.91 -28.34
C LYS A 63 1.17 12.46 -28.17
N ASP A 64 1.31 13.59 -27.48
CA ASP A 64 2.58 14.24 -27.22
C ASP A 64 3.27 13.71 -25.94
N GLY A 65 2.67 12.69 -25.28
CA GLY A 65 3.21 12.08 -24.06
C GLY A 65 2.87 12.83 -22.77
N PHE A 66 2.03 13.87 -22.80
CA PHE A 66 1.53 14.49 -21.58
C PHE A 66 0.56 13.54 -20.87
N ALA A 67 0.75 13.30 -19.58
CA ALA A 67 -0.13 12.47 -18.77
C ALA A 67 -0.72 13.26 -17.60
N ILE A 68 -2.01 13.06 -17.33
CA ILE A 68 -2.67 13.54 -16.13
C ILE A 68 -3.54 12.46 -15.53
N GLY A 69 -3.77 12.50 -14.23
CA GLY A 69 -4.62 11.51 -13.63
C GLY A 69 -4.59 11.51 -12.11
N THR A 70 -5.02 10.39 -11.56
CA THR A 70 -4.89 10.12 -10.12
C THR A 70 -4.23 8.77 -9.90
N LEU A 71 -3.33 8.72 -8.92
CA LEU A 71 -2.72 7.49 -8.42
C LEU A 71 -3.26 7.22 -7.02
N THR A 72 -3.53 5.96 -6.72
CA THR A 72 -4.02 5.48 -5.43
C THR A 72 -3.22 4.26 -5.01
N ASP A 73 -2.55 4.37 -3.86
CA ASP A 73 -1.87 3.25 -3.24
C ASP A 73 -2.90 2.35 -2.53
N ALA A 74 -2.69 1.04 -2.51
CA ALA A 74 -3.48 0.13 -1.68
C ALA A 74 -3.35 0.41 -0.15
N GLY A 75 -2.37 1.24 0.24
CA GLY A 75 -2.24 1.86 1.57
C GLY A 75 -3.20 3.03 1.83
N GLY A 76 -4.10 3.36 0.89
CA GLY A 76 -5.12 4.39 1.03
C GLY A 76 -4.66 5.81 0.74
N GLY A 77 -3.39 6.02 0.35
CA GLY A 77 -2.88 7.32 -0.08
C GLY A 77 -3.30 7.61 -1.51
N LYS A 78 -3.76 8.84 -1.75
CA LYS A 78 -4.15 9.33 -3.09
C LYS A 78 -3.30 10.51 -3.51
N ALA A 79 -3.04 10.59 -4.81
CA ALA A 79 -2.35 11.70 -5.43
C ALA A 79 -2.95 12.08 -6.78
N ASP A 80 -3.04 13.38 -7.06
CA ASP A 80 -3.15 13.86 -8.43
C ASP A 80 -1.78 13.78 -9.09
N TYR A 81 -1.75 13.32 -10.33
CA TYR A 81 -0.55 13.08 -11.12
C TYR A 81 -0.53 13.97 -12.37
N HIS A 82 0.65 14.50 -12.68
CA HIS A 82 0.89 15.26 -13.89
C HIS A 82 2.30 15.00 -14.40
N ALA A 83 2.43 14.63 -15.67
CA ALA A 83 3.71 14.47 -16.36
C ALA A 83 3.72 15.15 -17.73
N SER A 84 4.86 15.76 -18.06
CA SER A 84 5.05 16.56 -19.26
C SER A 84 6.53 16.64 -19.63
N GLY A 85 6.94 15.89 -20.65
CA GLY A 85 8.37 15.71 -20.96
C GLY A 85 9.10 15.18 -19.75
N ASP A 86 10.22 15.80 -19.37
CA ASP A 86 11.01 15.37 -18.20
C ASP A 86 10.47 15.86 -16.86
N THR A 87 9.30 16.52 -16.84
CA THR A 87 8.73 17.09 -15.62
C THR A 87 7.57 16.23 -15.11
N ILE A 88 7.76 15.63 -13.95
CA ILE A 88 6.71 14.95 -13.18
C ILE A 88 6.39 15.77 -11.93
N ALA A 89 5.11 16.01 -11.68
CA ALA A 89 4.60 16.66 -10.48
C ALA A 89 3.45 15.85 -9.88
N VAL A 90 3.38 15.86 -8.56
CA VAL A 90 2.37 15.12 -7.79
C VAL A 90 1.77 16.02 -6.72
N ARG A 91 0.46 15.95 -6.54
CA ARG A 91 -0.25 16.53 -5.40
C ARG A 91 -0.89 15.42 -4.58
N GLY A 92 -0.15 14.94 -3.59
CA GLY A 92 -0.54 13.85 -2.71
C GLY A 92 -1.21 14.30 -1.42
N ASP A 93 -2.08 13.46 -0.88
CA ASP A 93 -2.61 13.60 0.48
C ASP A 93 -1.56 13.23 1.55
N SER A 94 -1.96 13.28 2.82
CA SER A 94 -1.06 12.94 3.93
C SER A 94 -0.61 11.47 3.93
N ALA A 95 -1.44 10.53 3.48
CA ALA A 95 -1.10 9.10 3.46
C ALA A 95 -0.10 8.80 2.33
N TRP A 96 -0.29 9.42 1.16
CA TRP A 96 0.65 9.37 0.03
C TRP A 96 2.05 9.81 0.43
N TRP A 97 2.16 10.97 1.09
CA TRP A 97 3.45 11.50 1.54
C TRP A 97 4.02 10.82 2.77
N SER A 98 3.19 10.22 3.63
CA SER A 98 3.67 9.43 4.78
C SER A 98 4.47 8.20 4.36
N ARG A 99 4.28 7.73 3.12
CA ARG A 99 5.08 6.65 2.53
C ARG A 99 6.37 7.17 1.89
N ARG A 100 6.26 8.20 1.04
CA ARG A 100 7.35 8.63 0.15
C ARG A 100 8.25 9.69 0.76
N ALA A 101 7.72 10.56 1.60
CA ALA A 101 8.46 11.63 2.25
C ALA A 101 7.96 11.85 3.70
N PRO A 102 8.05 10.84 4.58
CA PRO A 102 7.46 10.88 5.91
C PRO A 102 8.00 12.03 6.78
N ALA A 103 9.22 12.48 6.53
CA ALA A 103 9.80 13.65 7.19
C ALA A 103 9.09 14.96 6.83
N ARG A 104 8.27 15.00 5.78
CA ARG A 104 7.80 16.25 5.14
C ARG A 104 6.29 16.31 4.95
N THR A 105 5.56 15.26 5.33
CA THR A 105 4.12 15.08 5.09
C THR A 105 3.29 16.35 5.27
N ASP A 106 3.33 16.98 6.45
CA ASP A 106 2.59 18.21 6.80
C ASP A 106 2.93 19.45 5.95
N ILE A 107 4.07 19.46 5.27
CA ILE A 107 4.50 20.60 4.45
C ILE A 107 4.11 20.39 2.99
N VAL A 108 4.10 19.14 2.51
CA VAL A 108 3.89 18.82 1.08
C VAL A 108 2.49 18.29 0.76
N THR A 109 1.69 17.95 1.78
CA THR A 109 0.28 17.56 1.58
C THR A 109 -0.48 18.64 0.82
N ASP A 110 -1.21 18.21 -0.20
CA ASP A 110 -2.03 19.06 -1.09
C ASP A 110 -1.26 20.14 -1.87
N LEU A 111 0.08 20.05 -1.92
CA LEU A 111 0.92 20.87 -2.79
C LEU A 111 1.39 20.08 -4.03
N TRP A 112 1.47 20.76 -5.17
CA TRP A 112 2.16 20.22 -6.34
C TRP A 112 3.66 20.25 -6.10
N VAL A 113 4.27 19.07 -5.98
CA VAL A 113 5.71 18.93 -5.79
C VAL A 113 6.30 18.03 -6.85
N ARG A 114 7.57 18.27 -7.22
CA ARG A 114 8.36 17.37 -8.06
C ARG A 114 9.11 16.42 -7.15
N PRO A 115 8.73 15.13 -7.07
CA PRO A 115 9.40 14.17 -6.20
C PRO A 115 10.81 13.85 -6.72
N ASP A 116 11.68 13.41 -5.83
CA ASP A 116 13.05 12.99 -6.21
C ASP A 116 13.03 11.69 -7.02
N ASP A 117 12.11 10.78 -6.68
CA ASP A 117 11.84 9.53 -7.40
C ASP A 117 10.50 9.61 -8.15
N PRO A 118 10.42 9.05 -9.37
CA PRO A 118 9.18 9.05 -10.14
C PRO A 118 8.12 8.19 -9.41
N PRO A 119 6.90 8.70 -9.22
CA PRO A 119 5.81 7.99 -8.55
C PRO A 119 5.22 6.88 -9.42
N PHE A 120 5.47 6.94 -10.73
CA PHE A 120 4.99 6.03 -11.75
C PHE A 120 6.21 5.47 -12.49
N PRO A 121 6.39 4.15 -12.57
CA PRO A 121 7.63 3.55 -13.05
C PRO A 121 7.78 3.58 -14.57
N VAL A 122 6.75 3.95 -15.33
CA VAL A 122 6.81 4.02 -16.80
C VAL A 122 6.94 5.47 -17.24
N ASP A 123 7.85 5.73 -18.18
CA ASP A 123 7.89 6.99 -18.92
C ASP A 123 6.57 7.20 -19.66
N ASP A 124 5.84 8.27 -19.34
CA ASP A 124 4.51 8.56 -19.88
C ASP A 124 4.46 8.62 -21.40
N SER A 125 5.56 9.00 -22.06
CA SER A 125 5.67 8.99 -23.51
C SER A 125 5.52 7.57 -24.10
N ARG A 126 5.81 6.53 -23.32
CA ARG A 126 5.62 5.10 -23.68
C ARG A 126 4.16 4.66 -23.58
N LEU A 127 3.32 5.46 -22.93
CA LEU A 127 1.88 5.24 -22.83
C LEU A 127 1.07 6.08 -23.83
N ALA A 128 1.74 6.94 -24.63
CA ALA A 128 1.09 7.68 -25.69
C ALA A 128 0.48 6.71 -26.73
N PRO A 129 -0.65 7.07 -27.39
CA PRO A 129 -1.32 6.20 -28.35
C PRO A 129 -0.41 5.59 -29.43
N ALA A 130 0.52 6.37 -29.98
CA ALA A 130 1.50 5.88 -30.97
C ALA A 130 2.49 4.87 -30.38
N ALA A 131 2.92 5.04 -29.12
CA ALA A 131 3.79 4.11 -28.44
C ALA A 131 3.06 2.80 -28.10
N LEU A 132 1.79 2.87 -27.67
CA LEU A 132 0.94 1.69 -27.46
C LEU A 132 0.73 0.90 -28.77
N ALA A 133 0.55 1.60 -29.90
CA ALA A 133 0.48 0.97 -31.21
C ALA A 133 1.80 0.25 -31.57
N GLY A 134 2.95 0.88 -31.32
CA GLY A 134 4.26 0.26 -31.54
C GLY A 134 4.50 -0.97 -30.65
N MET A 135 4.03 -0.96 -29.40
CA MET A 135 4.05 -2.13 -28.53
C MET A 135 3.17 -3.25 -29.08
N LEU A 136 1.97 -2.96 -29.59
CA LEU A 136 1.12 -3.95 -30.25
C LEU A 136 1.79 -4.56 -31.49
N ASP A 137 2.44 -3.75 -32.34
CA ASP A 137 3.20 -4.28 -33.48
C ASP A 137 4.33 -5.19 -32.99
N TRP A 138 5.06 -4.78 -31.96
CA TRP A 138 6.15 -5.59 -31.39
C TRP A 138 5.64 -6.92 -30.83
N VAL A 139 4.52 -6.94 -30.09
CA VAL A 139 3.93 -8.21 -29.62
C VAL A 139 3.44 -9.04 -30.81
N ARG A 140 2.83 -8.44 -31.83
CA ARG A 140 2.37 -9.13 -33.04
C ARG A 140 3.51 -9.80 -33.81
N ASP A 141 4.62 -9.10 -34.03
CA ASP A 141 5.68 -9.56 -34.92
C ASP A 141 6.49 -10.76 -34.39
N GLY A 142 6.32 -11.12 -33.11
CA GLY A 142 7.03 -12.26 -32.51
C GLY A 142 6.30 -12.93 -31.35
N GLY A 143 5.00 -12.68 -31.20
CA GLY A 143 4.20 -13.22 -30.12
C GLY A 143 3.41 -14.45 -30.53
N THR A 144 3.01 -15.22 -29.52
CA THR A 144 2.13 -16.37 -29.68
C THR A 144 0.71 -16.03 -29.21
N PRO A 145 -0.35 -16.58 -29.82
CA PRO A 145 -1.72 -16.38 -29.34
C PRO A 145 -1.92 -16.81 -27.89
N VAL A 146 -2.74 -16.07 -27.15
CA VAL A 146 -3.22 -16.46 -25.82
C VAL A 146 -4.53 -17.23 -25.98
N THR A 147 -4.60 -18.45 -25.44
CA THR A 147 -5.71 -19.38 -25.71
C THR A 147 -6.76 -19.45 -24.62
N ASP A 148 -6.47 -18.93 -23.44
CA ASP A 148 -7.26 -18.98 -22.21
C ASP A 148 -7.94 -17.64 -21.86
N ALA A 149 -7.77 -16.63 -22.71
CA ALA A 149 -8.38 -15.32 -22.53
C ALA A 149 -9.78 -15.25 -23.14
N GLU A 150 -10.78 -15.01 -22.28
CA GLU A 150 -12.19 -14.94 -22.69
C GLU A 150 -12.70 -13.51 -22.64
N THR A 151 -12.66 -12.88 -21.47
CA THR A 151 -13.16 -11.50 -21.28
C THR A 151 -12.30 -10.68 -20.29
N ILE A 152 -12.22 -9.38 -20.56
CA ILE A 152 -11.59 -8.36 -19.69
C ILE A 152 -12.60 -7.24 -19.50
N ALA A 153 -12.92 -6.90 -18.25
CA ALA A 153 -13.92 -5.87 -17.93
C ALA A 153 -15.23 -6.01 -18.75
N GLY A 154 -15.70 -7.25 -18.93
CA GLY A 154 -16.90 -7.57 -19.72
C GLY A 154 -16.73 -7.53 -21.25
N THR A 155 -15.55 -7.20 -21.76
CA THR A 155 -15.24 -7.19 -23.19
C THR A 155 -14.61 -8.51 -23.60
N SER A 156 -15.15 -9.19 -24.61
CA SER A 156 -14.52 -10.40 -25.14
C SER A 156 -13.24 -10.09 -25.91
N VAL A 157 -12.16 -10.82 -25.61
CA VAL A 157 -10.81 -10.52 -26.12
C VAL A 157 -10.13 -11.69 -26.83
N VAL A 158 -9.21 -11.36 -27.73
CA VAL A 158 -8.14 -12.24 -28.23
C VAL A 158 -6.80 -11.60 -27.88
N GLY A 159 -5.77 -12.41 -27.65
CA GLY A 159 -4.49 -11.91 -27.18
C GLY A 159 -3.28 -12.50 -27.89
N LEU A 160 -2.16 -11.81 -27.69
CA LEU A 160 -0.83 -12.24 -28.07
C LEU A 160 0.11 -12.06 -26.88
N ARG A 161 1.09 -12.95 -26.74
CA ARG A 161 2.10 -12.92 -25.68
C ARG A 161 3.50 -13.00 -26.27
N ARG A 162 4.41 -12.15 -25.81
CA ARG A 162 5.82 -12.12 -26.19
C ARG A 162 6.69 -11.74 -24.99
N ASN A 163 7.68 -12.56 -24.63
CA ASN A 163 8.65 -12.27 -23.57
C ASN A 163 8.03 -11.79 -22.23
N GLY A 164 6.96 -12.46 -21.78
CA GLY A 164 6.24 -12.08 -20.55
C GLY A 164 5.26 -10.91 -20.70
N TRP A 165 5.31 -10.17 -21.81
CA TRP A 165 4.30 -9.17 -22.16
C TRP A 165 3.11 -9.81 -22.84
N THR A 166 1.93 -9.36 -22.47
CA THR A 166 0.68 -9.81 -23.08
C THR A 166 -0.14 -8.60 -23.50
N ALA A 167 -0.72 -8.64 -24.70
CA ALA A 167 -1.62 -7.62 -25.20
C ALA A 167 -2.94 -8.26 -25.64
N MET A 168 -4.05 -7.63 -25.29
CA MET A 168 -5.41 -8.14 -25.47
C MET A 168 -6.24 -7.13 -26.25
N VAL A 169 -6.92 -7.63 -27.28
CA VAL A 169 -7.67 -6.84 -28.25
C VAL A 169 -9.10 -7.34 -28.31
N SER A 170 -10.07 -6.44 -28.47
CA SER A 170 -11.48 -6.81 -28.55
C SER A 170 -11.76 -7.74 -29.73
N ARG A 171 -12.55 -8.81 -29.49
CA ARG A 171 -13.03 -9.69 -30.57
C ARG A 171 -14.01 -9.00 -31.51
N ALA A 172 -14.82 -8.09 -30.97
CA ALA A 172 -15.78 -7.32 -31.76
C ALA A 172 -15.06 -6.25 -32.59
N GLU A 173 -15.50 -6.09 -33.85
CA GLU A 173 -15.10 -4.98 -34.70
C GLU A 173 -15.82 -3.67 -34.28
N PRO A 174 -15.18 -2.50 -34.44
CA PRO A 174 -13.76 -2.34 -34.79
C PRO A 174 -12.86 -2.83 -33.64
N HIS A 175 -11.81 -3.58 -33.96
CA HIS A 175 -10.87 -4.13 -32.97
C HIS A 175 -10.13 -3.00 -32.23
N ARG A 176 -10.02 -3.11 -30.90
CA ARG A 176 -9.38 -2.10 -30.03
C ARG A 176 -8.49 -2.78 -29.00
N LEU A 177 -7.39 -2.13 -28.64
CA LEU A 177 -6.61 -2.52 -27.47
C LEU A 177 -7.50 -2.38 -26.23
N VAL A 178 -7.64 -3.46 -25.47
CA VAL A 178 -8.42 -3.51 -24.21
C VAL A 178 -7.48 -3.54 -23.02
N TRP A 179 -6.37 -4.27 -23.14
CA TRP A 179 -5.41 -4.40 -22.06
C TRP A 179 -4.01 -4.73 -22.57
N PHE A 180 -3.00 -4.32 -21.82
CA PHE A 180 -1.66 -4.85 -21.94
C PHE A 180 -0.97 -4.89 -20.57
N GLY A 181 -0.01 -5.80 -20.42
CA GLY A 181 0.79 -5.86 -19.21
C GLY A 181 2.03 -6.73 -19.38
N GLY A 182 3.01 -6.50 -18.53
CA GLY A 182 4.27 -7.22 -18.56
C GLY A 182 5.28 -6.72 -17.52
N PRO A 183 6.40 -7.42 -17.37
CA PRO A 183 7.42 -7.06 -16.40
C PRO A 183 8.36 -5.95 -16.93
N MET A 184 8.82 -5.09 -16.02
CA MET A 184 9.66 -3.91 -16.30
C MET A 184 10.98 -3.96 -15.53
N GLN A 185 12.01 -3.40 -16.13
CA GLN A 185 13.30 -3.14 -15.49
C GLN A 185 13.70 -1.69 -15.71
N ASP A 186 13.99 -0.99 -14.60
CA ASP A 186 14.39 0.44 -14.60
C ASP A 186 13.44 1.33 -15.43
N GLY A 187 12.14 1.03 -15.34
CA GLY A 187 11.08 1.74 -16.08
C GLY A 187 10.98 1.44 -17.57
N THR A 188 11.68 0.41 -18.04
CA THR A 188 11.63 -0.06 -19.42
C THR A 188 11.09 -1.49 -19.52
N PRO A 189 10.34 -1.84 -20.57
CA PRO A 189 9.93 -3.22 -20.82
C PRO A 189 11.13 -4.17 -20.90
N LEU A 190 11.06 -5.28 -20.14
CA LEU A 190 11.99 -6.40 -20.30
C LEU A 190 11.80 -7.01 -21.70
N GLY A 191 12.68 -6.68 -22.64
CA GLY A 191 12.60 -7.21 -24.01
C GLY A 191 13.06 -6.25 -25.12
N THR A 192 13.27 -4.97 -24.85
CA THR A 192 14.10 -4.13 -25.72
C THR A 192 15.56 -4.50 -25.49
N PRO A 193 16.32 -4.94 -26.52
CA PRO A 193 17.73 -5.27 -26.34
C PRO A 193 18.52 -3.97 -26.14
N LEU A 194 18.62 -3.54 -24.89
CA LEU A 194 19.61 -2.55 -24.46
C LEU A 194 20.56 -3.30 -23.54
N GLY A 195 21.79 -3.51 -24.01
CA GLY A 195 22.81 -4.30 -23.33
C GLY A 195 23.23 -3.67 -22.00
N LEU A 196 22.52 -4.01 -20.92
CA LEU A 196 22.87 -3.62 -19.57
C LEU A 196 23.18 -4.85 -18.73
N GLU A 197 24.35 -4.78 -18.08
CA GLU A 197 24.97 -5.83 -17.29
C GLU A 197 24.18 -6.15 -16.01
N SER A 198 24.25 -7.42 -15.62
CA SER A 198 23.58 -8.07 -14.51
C SER A 198 23.79 -7.37 -13.16
N ARG A 199 22.81 -6.55 -12.73
CA ARG A 199 22.61 -6.21 -11.31
C ARG A 199 21.74 -7.28 -10.64
N PRO A 200 21.91 -7.53 -9.33
CA PRO A 200 21.08 -8.49 -8.60
C PRO A 200 19.59 -8.14 -8.74
N LEU A 201 18.78 -9.17 -9.00
CA LEU A 201 17.35 -9.09 -9.29
C LEU A 201 16.57 -8.55 -8.10
N VAL A 202 16.31 -7.24 -8.08
CA VAL A 202 15.06 -6.75 -7.49
C VAL A 202 13.94 -7.28 -8.37
N THR A 203 12.86 -7.80 -7.78
CA THR A 203 11.69 -8.27 -8.55
C THR A 203 11.28 -7.19 -9.55
N PRO A 204 11.30 -7.46 -10.87
CA PRO A 204 10.97 -6.43 -11.86
C PRO A 204 9.53 -5.99 -11.61
N SER A 205 9.33 -4.67 -11.50
CA SER A 205 7.99 -4.11 -11.36
C SER A 205 7.12 -4.61 -12.51
N TYR A 206 5.96 -5.16 -12.20
CA TYR A 206 4.98 -5.51 -13.23
C TYR A 206 4.07 -4.30 -13.46
N VAL A 207 3.73 -4.03 -14.72
CA VAL A 207 2.70 -3.04 -15.06
C VAL A 207 1.55 -3.73 -15.78
N SER A 208 0.34 -3.34 -15.40
CA SER A 208 -0.93 -3.80 -15.97
C SER A 208 -1.76 -2.58 -16.34
N VAL A 209 -2.23 -2.49 -17.58
CA VAL A 209 -2.92 -1.30 -18.09
C VAL A 209 -4.18 -1.71 -18.84
N LEU A 210 -5.33 -1.31 -18.31
CA LEU A 210 -6.61 -1.37 -19.01
C LEU A 210 -6.76 -0.11 -19.85
N VAL A 211 -7.13 -0.26 -21.11
CA VAL A 211 -7.27 0.85 -22.06
C VAL A 211 -8.74 1.11 -22.30
N ASN A 212 -9.23 2.26 -21.86
CA ASN A 212 -10.62 2.64 -22.06
C ASN A 212 -10.80 3.32 -23.43
N PRO A 213 -11.62 2.75 -24.34
CA PRO A 213 -11.75 3.24 -25.71
C PRO A 213 -12.57 4.53 -25.88
N THR A 214 -13.20 5.02 -24.80
CA THR A 214 -14.08 6.19 -24.83
C THR A 214 -13.47 7.32 -24.01
N PRO A 215 -12.71 8.25 -24.61
CA PRO A 215 -12.31 9.45 -23.91
C PRO A 215 -13.55 10.34 -23.80
N GLU A 216 -14.20 10.38 -22.64
CA GLU A 216 -15.09 11.49 -22.31
C GLU A 216 -14.23 12.76 -22.27
N ASN A 217 -14.37 13.63 -23.28
CA ASN A 217 -13.83 15.00 -23.33
C ASN A 217 -12.62 15.22 -22.40
N ALA A 218 -11.52 14.52 -22.69
CA ALA A 218 -10.33 14.60 -21.87
C ALA A 218 -9.90 16.06 -21.83
N ARG A 219 -10.03 16.71 -20.68
CA ARG A 219 -9.59 18.10 -20.52
C ARG A 219 -8.13 18.17 -20.93
N GLN A 220 -7.80 19.11 -21.82
CA GLN A 220 -6.40 19.42 -22.07
C GLN A 220 -5.74 19.77 -20.73
N PRO A 221 -4.69 19.05 -20.32
CA PRO A 221 -3.93 19.35 -19.12
C PRO A 221 -3.52 20.81 -19.11
N ARG A 222 -3.77 21.52 -18.01
CA ARG A 222 -2.99 22.72 -17.70
C ARG A 222 -1.88 22.29 -16.77
N THR A 223 -0.64 22.48 -17.20
CA THR A 223 0.54 22.27 -16.36
C THR A 223 0.37 23.04 -15.06
N PRO A 224 0.50 22.39 -13.89
CA PRO A 224 0.57 23.10 -12.63
C PRO A 224 1.79 24.03 -12.69
N GLN A 225 1.55 25.32 -12.88
CA GLN A 225 2.59 26.34 -13.12
C GLN A 225 3.48 26.58 -11.89
N GLU A 226 3.20 25.88 -10.78
CA GLU A 226 3.76 26.12 -9.44
C GLU A 226 4.39 24.87 -8.81
N SER A 227 4.77 23.84 -9.58
CA SER A 227 5.43 22.66 -8.99
C SER A 227 6.87 22.96 -8.53
N VAL A 228 7.15 22.71 -7.26
CA VAL A 228 8.46 22.96 -6.63
C VAL A 228 9.15 21.62 -6.35
N PRO A 229 10.48 21.47 -6.55
CA PRO A 229 11.20 20.27 -6.12
C PRO A 229 10.90 19.99 -4.67
N ILE A 230 10.65 18.72 -4.32
CA ILE A 230 10.32 18.38 -2.95
C ILE A 230 11.39 18.97 -2.04
N GLY A 231 12.68 18.72 -2.29
CA GLY A 231 13.86 19.30 -1.60
C GLY A 231 13.79 20.79 -1.25
N GLU A 232 13.14 21.60 -2.09
CA GLU A 232 13.12 23.07 -1.96
C GLU A 232 11.92 23.60 -1.16
N VAL A 233 10.92 22.76 -0.84
CA VAL A 233 9.75 23.21 -0.05
C VAL A 233 10.18 23.54 1.40
N PRO A 234 10.17 24.80 1.83
CA PRO A 234 10.80 25.20 3.09
C PRO A 234 10.09 24.59 4.30
N ALA A 235 10.82 23.80 5.09
CA ALA A 235 10.33 23.29 6.37
C ALA A 235 10.41 24.37 7.45
N LYS A 236 9.27 24.99 7.77
CA LYS A 236 9.13 25.87 8.93
C LYS A 236 8.71 25.04 10.14
N ARG A 237 9.68 24.48 10.87
CA ARG A 237 9.39 23.64 12.05
C ARG A 237 10.25 24.01 13.25
N PRO A 238 9.72 23.87 14.47
CA PRO A 238 10.56 23.88 15.66
C PRO A 238 11.46 22.64 15.68
N ALA A 239 12.62 22.75 16.30
CA ALA A 239 13.50 21.64 16.60
C ALA A 239 14.14 21.95 17.95
N PHE A 240 14.37 20.96 18.81
CA PHE A 240 14.76 21.23 20.20
C PHE A 240 15.99 20.45 20.61
N ASP A 241 17.01 21.17 21.06
CA ASP A 241 18.15 20.61 21.78
C ASP A 241 17.89 20.68 23.28
N THR A 242 18.29 19.64 23.98
CA THR A 242 18.15 19.55 25.44
C THR A 242 19.51 19.48 26.12
N THR A 243 19.66 20.23 27.20
CA THR A 243 20.83 20.18 28.07
C THR A 243 20.39 19.95 29.51
N VAL A 244 20.76 18.79 30.05
CA VAL A 244 20.55 18.45 31.45
C VAL A 244 21.60 19.15 32.30
N ARG A 245 21.16 19.91 33.31
CA ARG A 245 22.02 20.55 34.31
C ARG A 245 21.80 19.88 35.65
N ALA A 246 22.66 18.91 35.94
CA ALA A 246 22.71 18.19 37.21
C ALA A 246 24.12 18.32 37.82
N THR A 247 24.19 18.32 39.14
CA THR A 247 25.45 18.33 39.89
C THR A 247 25.51 17.12 40.81
N THR A 248 26.72 16.74 41.22
CA THR A 248 26.89 15.69 42.25
C THR A 248 26.08 16.05 43.49
N CYS A 249 25.14 15.17 43.84
CA CYS A 249 24.24 15.35 44.98
C CYS A 249 24.86 14.75 46.25
N ARG A 250 24.93 15.55 47.32
CA ARG A 250 25.43 15.11 48.65
C ARG A 250 24.43 15.31 49.78
N THR A 251 23.24 15.82 49.44
CA THR A 251 22.15 16.15 50.36
C THR A 251 21.09 15.04 50.33
N VAL A 252 20.12 15.08 51.26
CA VAL A 252 18.98 14.14 51.27
C VAL A 252 18.06 14.31 50.06
N THR A 253 18.11 15.47 49.42
CA THR A 253 17.34 15.80 48.22
C THR A 253 18.29 16.29 47.13
N CYS A 254 18.17 15.71 45.94
CA CYS A 254 18.93 16.10 44.77
C CYS A 254 18.12 17.05 43.90
N THR A 255 18.76 18.07 43.35
CA THR A 255 18.12 19.08 42.49
C THR A 255 18.80 19.14 41.14
N TRP A 256 18.01 19.36 40.09
CA TRP A 256 18.51 19.50 38.72
C TRP A 256 17.56 20.34 37.87
N SER A 257 17.96 20.70 36.66
CA SER A 257 17.12 21.43 35.71
C SER A 257 17.42 21.01 34.28
N VAL A 258 16.53 21.34 33.35
CA VAL A 258 16.71 21.10 31.92
C VAL A 258 16.61 22.43 31.19
N THR A 259 17.60 22.74 30.35
CA THR A 259 17.51 23.85 29.41
C THR A 259 17.18 23.30 28.03
N VAL A 260 16.16 23.87 27.41
CA VAL A 260 15.71 23.54 26.05
C VAL A 260 16.04 24.71 25.15
N ARG A 261 16.70 24.47 24.02
CA ARG A 261 16.97 25.46 22.98
C ARG A 261 16.20 25.09 21.73
N ASN A 262 15.43 26.03 21.17
CA ASN A 262 14.84 25.83 19.86
C ASN A 262 15.91 26.09 18.78
N THR A 263 16.33 25.03 18.09
CA THR A 263 17.28 25.05 16.97
C THR A 263 16.59 25.04 15.61
N GLY A 264 15.25 24.97 15.59
CA GLY A 264 14.45 24.98 14.37
C GLY A 264 14.27 26.38 13.78
N THR A 265 13.43 26.43 12.75
CA THR A 265 13.15 27.63 11.94
C THR A 265 11.80 28.27 12.31
N ALA A 266 10.98 27.60 13.11
CA ALA A 266 9.71 28.12 13.63
C ALA A 266 9.68 28.12 15.16
N ALA A 267 8.88 29.01 15.75
CA ALA A 267 8.59 28.94 17.18
C ALA A 267 7.79 27.66 17.48
N GLY A 268 7.88 27.15 18.70
CA GLY A 268 7.11 25.98 19.09
C GLY A 268 6.96 25.86 20.59
N ASP A 269 5.80 25.36 21.03
CA ASP A 269 5.54 25.07 22.43
C ASP A 269 6.38 23.88 22.91
N ALA A 270 7.04 24.03 24.05
CA ALA A 270 7.89 22.99 24.62
C ALA A 270 7.43 22.61 26.02
N SER A 271 7.30 21.31 26.26
CA SER A 271 7.18 20.72 27.60
C SER A 271 8.29 19.71 27.81
N VAL A 272 8.96 19.74 28.96
CA VAL A 272 10.00 18.76 29.30
C VAL A 272 9.38 17.62 30.09
N ILE A 273 9.55 16.39 29.61
CA ILE A 273 9.29 15.15 30.33
C ILE A 273 10.61 14.66 30.93
N ALA A 274 10.70 14.66 32.25
CA ALA A 274 11.93 14.45 33.00
C ALA A 274 11.83 13.23 33.92
N SER A 275 12.87 12.40 33.93
CA SER A 275 13.03 11.24 34.83
C SER A 275 14.46 11.10 35.34
N VAL A 276 14.61 10.46 36.50
CA VAL A 276 15.92 10.09 37.06
C VAL A 276 15.86 8.66 37.63
N ALA A 277 16.77 7.80 37.21
CA ALA A 277 16.87 6.42 37.70
C ALA A 277 18.27 6.13 38.28
N PRO A 278 18.40 5.62 39.52
CA PRO A 278 17.36 5.50 40.53
C PRO A 278 17.00 6.86 41.15
N GLY A 279 15.83 6.94 41.80
CA GLY A 279 15.49 8.05 42.71
C GLY A 279 14.17 8.75 42.42
N MET A 280 13.80 8.94 41.15
CA MET A 280 12.53 9.56 40.79
C MET A 280 11.50 8.49 40.41
N THR A 281 10.49 8.28 41.27
CA THR A 281 9.48 7.21 41.10
C THR A 281 8.44 7.50 40.00
N GLN A 282 8.27 8.76 39.62
CA GLN A 282 7.34 9.19 38.56
C GLN A 282 7.99 10.28 37.71
N THR A 283 7.78 10.25 36.39
CA THR A 283 8.22 11.33 35.52
C THR A 283 7.56 12.66 35.91
N GLN A 284 8.33 13.75 35.83
CA GLN A 284 7.83 15.11 35.96
C GLN A 284 7.62 15.74 34.59
N VAL A 285 6.55 16.50 34.42
CA VAL A 285 6.33 17.31 33.23
C VAL A 285 6.39 18.79 33.60
N LYS A 286 7.20 19.56 32.87
CA LYS A 286 7.34 21.01 33.04
C LYS A 286 7.08 21.74 31.73
N ASN A 287 6.04 22.56 31.69
CA ASN A 287 5.75 23.41 30.53
C ASN A 287 6.70 24.61 30.50
N LEU A 288 7.29 24.88 29.34
CA LEU A 288 8.18 26.03 29.09
C LEU A 288 7.52 27.10 28.21
N GLY A 289 6.32 26.84 27.68
CA GLY A 289 5.63 27.69 26.72
C GLY A 289 6.29 27.68 25.34
N SER A 290 5.95 28.66 24.52
CA SER A 290 6.50 28.83 23.18
C SER A 290 7.94 29.35 23.24
N ILE A 291 8.87 28.64 22.59
CA ILE A 291 10.26 29.04 22.47
C ILE A 291 10.52 29.46 21.02
N ALA A 292 10.90 30.72 20.80
CA ALA A 292 11.24 31.22 19.46
C ALA A 292 12.55 30.62 18.91
N PRO A 293 12.76 30.58 17.58
CA PRO A 293 14.00 30.11 16.96
C PRO A 293 15.27 30.72 17.58
N GLY A 294 16.25 29.88 17.87
CA GLY A 294 17.53 30.25 18.48
C GLY A 294 17.47 30.59 19.97
N LYS A 295 16.28 30.71 20.57
CA LYS A 295 16.09 31.01 22.01
C LYS A 295 16.12 29.75 22.87
N SER A 296 16.30 29.95 24.18
CA SER A 296 16.28 28.88 25.17
C SER A 296 15.34 29.22 26.32
N ALA A 297 14.77 28.17 26.93
CA ALA A 297 14.04 28.24 28.19
C ALA A 297 14.54 27.14 29.14
N THR A 298 14.52 27.40 30.43
CA THR A 298 14.98 26.45 31.46
C THR A 298 13.82 26.09 32.38
N THR A 299 13.67 24.81 32.69
CA THR A 299 12.66 24.35 33.66
C THR A 299 12.92 24.96 35.03
N PRO A 300 11.89 25.19 35.86
CA PRO A 300 12.09 25.34 37.30
C PRO A 300 12.91 24.17 37.84
N SER A 301 13.66 24.39 38.93
CA SER A 301 14.43 23.33 39.56
C SER A 301 13.52 22.16 39.95
N MET A 302 13.91 20.96 39.56
CA MET A 302 13.23 19.70 39.89
C MET A 302 14.01 18.99 40.97
N SER A 303 13.31 18.28 41.86
CA SER A 303 13.94 17.56 42.97
C SER A 303 13.46 16.11 43.09
N PHE A 304 14.33 15.26 43.65
CA PHE A 304 14.03 13.87 44.01
C PHE A 304 14.85 13.43 45.24
N PRO A 305 14.42 12.40 45.99
CA PRO A 305 15.18 11.87 47.11
C PRO A 305 16.53 11.31 46.65
N ASN A 306 17.58 11.53 47.44
CA ASN A 306 18.90 10.95 47.14
C ASN A 306 18.86 9.42 47.27
N PRO A 307 19.08 8.66 46.18
CA PRO A 307 19.01 7.20 46.19
C PRO A 307 20.24 6.54 46.83
N ALA A 308 21.29 7.31 47.12
CA ALA A 308 22.53 6.77 47.65
C ALA A 308 22.36 6.34 49.12
N PRO A 309 22.72 5.09 49.48
CA PRO A 309 22.83 4.69 50.88
C PRO A 309 23.88 5.54 51.61
N THR A 310 23.76 5.64 52.94
CA THR A 310 24.73 6.36 53.79
C THR A 310 26.17 5.95 53.47
N ASN A 311 27.03 6.94 53.20
CA ASN A 311 28.45 6.78 52.86
C ASN A 311 28.75 5.95 51.60
N LYS A 312 27.80 5.84 50.65
CA LYS A 312 28.01 5.19 49.35
C LYS A 312 27.72 6.17 48.20
N ASN A 313 28.31 5.88 47.04
CA ASN A 313 27.99 6.58 45.80
C ASN A 313 27.07 5.70 44.94
N VAL A 314 26.12 6.31 44.26
CA VAL A 314 25.24 5.67 43.28
C VAL A 314 25.22 6.54 42.03
N THR A 315 25.35 5.93 40.85
CA THR A 315 25.15 6.61 39.58
C THR A 315 23.66 6.79 39.33
N ALA A 316 23.26 8.01 38.95
CA ALA A 316 21.89 8.32 38.56
C ALA A 316 21.85 8.78 37.11
N ASP A 317 20.98 8.14 36.33
CA ASP A 317 20.74 8.44 34.93
C ASP A 317 19.61 9.47 34.81
N TYR A 318 19.98 10.67 34.38
CA TYR A 318 19.04 11.77 34.13
C TYR A 318 18.56 11.70 32.69
N GLN A 319 17.25 11.70 32.50
CA GLN A 319 16.63 11.66 31.19
C GLN A 319 15.66 12.83 31.04
N ALA A 320 15.76 13.52 29.90
CA ALA A 320 14.87 14.60 29.53
C ALA A 320 14.46 14.45 28.07
N GLN A 321 13.17 14.55 27.80
CA GLN A 321 12.62 14.57 26.46
C GLN A 321 11.75 15.82 26.30
N VAL A 322 11.89 16.52 25.18
CA VAL A 322 10.99 17.62 24.85
C VAL A 322 9.76 17.05 24.16
N PHE A 323 8.59 17.47 24.61
CA PHE A 323 7.32 17.32 23.95
C PHE A 323 6.95 18.65 23.29
N ASN A 324 6.62 18.60 22.01
CA ASN A 324 6.00 19.69 21.27
C ASN A 324 4.81 19.10 20.50
N ARG A 325 3.65 19.74 20.61
CA ARG A 325 2.41 19.24 20.01
C ARG A 325 2.45 19.23 18.48
N GLU A 326 3.13 20.21 17.90
CA GLU A 326 3.29 20.32 16.44
C GLU A 326 4.19 19.23 15.89
N LEU A 327 5.17 18.71 16.65
CA LEU A 327 6.08 17.64 16.21
C LEU A 327 5.59 16.24 16.57
N HIS A 328 5.00 16.07 17.75
CA HIS A 328 4.72 14.75 18.31
C HIS A 328 3.22 14.42 18.38
N GLY A 329 2.36 15.28 17.85
CA GLY A 329 0.91 15.12 17.92
C GLY A 329 0.33 15.55 19.26
N SER A 330 -0.94 15.19 19.50
CA SER A 330 -1.74 15.79 20.58
C SER A 330 -1.55 15.15 21.97
N THR A 331 -0.80 14.06 22.07
CA THR A 331 -0.87 13.14 23.22
C THR A 331 0.39 13.16 24.10
N LEU A 332 0.61 14.25 24.85
CA LEU A 332 1.69 14.34 25.85
C LEU A 332 1.71 13.13 26.81
N GLY A 333 0.54 12.67 27.24
CA GLY A 333 0.40 11.51 28.12
C GLY A 333 0.90 10.20 27.49
N LEU A 334 0.81 10.06 26.16
CA LEU A 334 1.33 8.91 25.42
C LEU A 334 2.87 8.93 25.43
N MET A 335 3.50 10.05 25.06
CA MET A 335 4.97 10.16 25.11
C MET A 335 5.53 9.92 26.51
N ARG A 336 4.87 10.46 27.54
CA ARG A 336 5.25 10.22 28.92
C ARG A 336 5.24 8.73 29.27
N ARG A 337 4.17 8.01 28.92
CA ARG A 337 4.09 6.56 29.15
C ARG A 337 5.18 5.80 28.41
N LEU A 338 5.46 6.17 27.16
CA LEU A 338 6.53 5.53 26.38
C LEU A 338 7.89 5.72 27.06
N GLN A 339 8.21 6.94 27.49
CA GLN A 339 9.44 7.24 28.23
C GLN A 339 9.53 6.47 29.56
N GLU A 340 8.43 6.36 30.31
CA GLU A 340 8.36 5.55 31.54
C GLU A 340 8.64 4.06 31.28
N ASN A 341 8.44 3.58 30.04
CA ASN A 341 8.77 2.23 29.59
C ASN A 341 10.12 2.16 28.84
N GLY A 342 10.94 3.21 28.91
CA GLY A 342 12.26 3.28 28.26
C GLY A 342 12.23 3.49 26.75
N ILE A 343 11.08 3.80 26.16
CA ILE A 343 10.90 3.99 24.72
C ILE A 343 11.04 5.49 24.40
N VAL A 344 12.11 5.86 23.67
CA VAL A 344 12.40 7.25 23.30
C VAL A 344 12.66 7.33 21.79
N PRO A 345 11.62 7.48 20.95
CA PRO A 345 11.75 7.40 19.49
C PRO A 345 12.68 8.46 18.91
N GLY A 346 12.73 9.65 19.50
CA GLY A 346 13.60 10.74 19.04
C GLY A 346 15.10 10.46 19.15
N ARG A 347 15.53 9.33 19.75
CA ARG A 347 16.94 8.86 19.69
C ARG A 347 17.29 8.24 18.34
N SER A 348 16.29 7.70 17.63
CA SER A 348 16.46 7.22 16.27
C SER A 348 16.59 8.42 15.33
N LYS A 349 17.57 8.37 14.42
CA LYS A 349 17.71 9.37 13.36
C LYS A 349 16.54 9.33 12.38
N ILE A 350 15.98 8.14 12.13
CA ILE A 350 14.86 7.94 11.20
C ILE A 350 13.56 8.42 11.86
N LEU A 351 13.24 7.92 13.06
CA LEU A 351 11.98 8.27 13.73
C LEU A 351 11.97 9.72 14.22
N GLY A 352 13.13 10.27 14.59
CA GLY A 352 13.26 11.67 15.01
C GLY A 352 13.13 12.69 13.88
N ALA A 353 13.26 12.26 12.62
CA ALA A 353 13.13 13.12 11.44
C ALA A 353 11.70 13.19 10.88
N LEU A 354 10.78 12.39 11.41
CA LEU A 354 9.41 12.27 10.92
C LEU A 354 8.62 13.57 11.05
N GLY A 355 7.68 13.78 10.13
CA GLY A 355 6.65 14.80 10.26
C GLY A 355 5.63 14.43 11.37
N PRO A 356 4.73 15.35 11.72
CA PRO A 356 3.86 15.19 12.88
C PRO A 356 2.89 14.02 12.78
N ALA A 357 2.23 13.87 11.64
CA ALA A 357 1.30 12.76 11.42
C ALA A 357 2.04 11.40 11.44
N PRO A 358 3.12 11.16 10.66
CA PRO A 358 3.95 9.97 10.81
C PRO A 358 4.43 9.72 12.24
N THR A 359 4.92 10.74 12.95
CA THR A 359 5.37 10.62 14.35
C THR A 359 4.26 10.11 15.26
N GLU A 360 3.06 10.69 15.16
CA GLU A 360 1.92 10.26 15.96
C GLU A 360 1.56 8.78 15.70
N THR A 361 1.62 8.32 14.44
CA THR A 361 1.45 6.89 14.10
C THR A 361 2.49 6.02 14.80
N VAL A 362 3.77 6.42 14.77
CA VAL A 362 4.85 5.68 15.42
C VAL A 362 4.63 5.59 16.93
N LEU A 363 4.22 6.69 17.58
CA LEU A 363 3.95 6.70 19.02
C LEU A 363 2.81 5.75 19.40
N PHE A 364 1.72 5.73 18.62
CA PHE A 364 0.61 4.81 18.88
C PHE A 364 1.01 3.35 18.65
N ALA A 365 1.78 3.05 17.60
CA ALA A 365 2.28 1.70 17.34
C ALA A 365 3.21 1.20 18.46
N LEU A 366 4.11 2.04 18.97
CA LEU A 366 4.98 1.67 20.09
C LEU A 366 4.19 1.42 21.39
N ASP A 367 3.13 2.20 21.67
CA ASP A 367 2.26 1.99 22.85
C ASP A 367 1.39 0.74 22.73
N ALA A 368 1.03 0.35 21.51
CA ALA A 368 0.40 -0.93 21.22
C ALA A 368 1.37 -2.10 21.50
N MET A 369 2.58 -2.04 20.94
CA MET A 369 3.59 -3.12 21.05
C MET A 369 4.09 -3.35 22.48
N ARG A 370 4.11 -2.34 23.36
CA ARG A 370 4.63 -2.48 24.73
C ARG A 370 3.92 -3.53 25.58
N ARG A 371 2.72 -3.96 25.18
CA ARG A 371 1.94 -5.00 25.86
C ARG A 371 2.36 -6.42 25.46
N ALA A 372 3.22 -6.56 24.45
CA ALA A 372 3.70 -7.84 23.99
C ALA A 372 4.55 -8.55 25.07
N ARG A 373 4.43 -9.88 25.13
CA ARG A 373 5.28 -10.70 25.98
C ARG A 373 6.73 -10.63 25.49
N GLY A 374 7.68 -10.38 26.39
CA GLY A 374 9.09 -10.25 26.01
C GLY A 374 9.39 -8.96 25.23
N PHE A 375 8.62 -7.90 25.49
CA PHE A 375 8.84 -6.59 24.90
C PHE A 375 10.25 -6.07 25.20
N ASP A 376 10.93 -5.63 24.14
CA ASP A 376 12.21 -4.94 24.16
C ASP A 376 12.06 -3.62 23.41
N ALA A 377 12.40 -2.51 24.08
CA ALA A 377 12.22 -1.17 23.54
C ALA A 377 13.11 -0.91 22.31
N GLY A 378 14.33 -1.47 22.28
CA GLY A 378 15.25 -1.32 21.16
C GLY A 378 14.73 -2.03 19.92
N LYS A 379 14.27 -3.28 20.07
CA LYS A 379 13.64 -4.06 19.00
C LYS A 379 12.38 -3.38 18.47
N ALA A 380 11.54 -2.83 19.34
CA ALA A 380 10.33 -2.12 18.90
C ALA A 380 10.64 -0.83 18.13
N ILE A 381 11.69 -0.09 18.53
CA ILE A 381 12.17 1.08 17.79
C ILE A 381 12.71 0.66 16.41
N ALA A 382 13.56 -0.37 16.34
CA ALA A 382 14.09 -0.89 15.08
C ALA A 382 12.96 -1.35 14.14
N ALA A 383 11.97 -2.08 14.64
CA ALA A 383 10.81 -2.50 13.85
C ALA A 383 10.03 -1.32 13.27
N MET A 384 9.95 -0.18 13.98
CA MET A 384 9.33 1.03 13.43
C MET A 384 10.22 1.77 12.43
N GLU A 385 11.55 1.68 12.54
CA GLU A 385 12.47 2.15 11.50
C GLU A 385 12.28 1.34 10.21
N ASP A 386 12.08 0.03 10.34
CA ASP A 386 11.78 -0.86 9.21
C ASP A 386 10.42 -0.50 8.57
N VAL A 387 9.39 -0.20 9.37
CA VAL A 387 8.09 0.31 8.87
C VAL A 387 8.26 1.60 8.05
N VAL A 388 9.06 2.55 8.54
CA VAL A 388 9.31 3.82 7.84
C VAL A 388 10.06 3.57 6.55
N THR A 389 11.12 2.76 6.59
CA THR A 389 11.97 2.44 5.43
C THR A 389 11.18 1.66 4.38
N ALA A 390 10.30 0.75 4.80
CA ALA A 390 9.40 0.00 3.93
C ALA A 390 8.20 0.84 3.47
N GLY A 391 7.99 2.07 3.96
CA GLY A 391 6.85 2.88 3.55
C GLY A 391 5.48 2.35 4.02
N ALA A 392 5.44 1.56 5.09
CA ALA A 392 4.25 0.89 5.62
C ALA A 392 3.51 1.69 6.72
N LEU A 393 3.89 2.96 6.95
CA LEU A 393 3.25 3.83 7.93
C LEU A 393 1.74 4.02 7.71
N PRO A 394 1.20 4.14 6.47
CA PRO A 394 -0.23 4.28 6.26
C PRO A 394 -1.03 3.06 6.77
N GLU A 395 -0.56 1.85 6.49
CA GLU A 395 -1.16 0.60 6.97
C GLU A 395 -1.11 0.50 8.50
N VAL A 396 0.06 0.73 9.10
CA VAL A 396 0.23 0.71 10.56
C VAL A 396 -0.65 1.79 11.21
N GLY A 397 -0.71 2.99 10.62
CA GLY A 397 -1.54 4.10 11.06
C GLY A 397 -3.02 3.73 11.14
N GLU A 398 -3.57 3.12 10.09
CA GLU A 398 -4.96 2.66 10.08
C GLU A 398 -5.24 1.64 11.20
N LEU A 399 -4.33 0.68 11.38
CA LEU A 399 -4.47 -0.38 12.39
C LEU A 399 -4.45 0.16 13.83
N VAL A 400 -3.54 1.11 14.14
CA VAL A 400 -3.34 1.58 15.52
C VAL A 400 -4.26 2.75 15.88
N ARG A 401 -4.50 3.69 14.95
CA ARG A 401 -5.31 4.90 15.23
C ARG A 401 -6.78 4.59 15.30
N SER A 402 -7.24 3.63 14.51
CA SER A 402 -8.66 3.27 14.52
C SER A 402 -9.08 2.64 15.85
N THR A 403 -8.14 2.10 16.64
CA THR A 403 -8.40 1.29 17.85
C THR A 403 -9.24 0.03 17.56
N ARG A 404 -9.39 -0.33 16.28
CA ARG A 404 -10.20 -1.46 15.80
C ARG A 404 -9.40 -2.75 15.68
N LEU A 405 -8.07 -2.70 15.72
CA LEU A 405 -7.21 -3.86 15.92
C LEU A 405 -7.31 -4.34 17.38
N THR A 406 -7.87 -5.53 17.58
CA THR A 406 -8.20 -6.05 18.92
C THR A 406 -7.03 -6.64 19.69
N ASN A 407 -5.95 -7.01 18.99
CA ASN A 407 -4.71 -7.56 19.54
C ASN A 407 -3.50 -6.76 19.08
N PRO A 408 -3.44 -5.44 19.34
CA PRO A 408 -2.46 -4.54 18.73
C PRO A 408 -1.00 -4.86 19.12
N GLU A 409 -0.78 -5.64 20.17
CA GLU A 409 0.53 -6.19 20.53
C GLU A 409 1.13 -7.14 19.48
N ILE A 410 0.32 -7.72 18.57
CA ILE A 410 0.78 -8.58 17.48
C ILE A 410 1.75 -7.86 16.52
N LEU A 411 1.68 -6.53 16.47
CA LEU A 411 2.59 -5.71 15.68
C LEU A 411 4.06 -5.92 16.10
N TYR A 412 4.33 -6.22 17.38
CA TYR A 412 5.69 -6.49 17.87
C TYR A 412 6.34 -7.72 17.22
N THR A 413 5.52 -8.68 16.78
CA THR A 413 5.99 -9.88 16.08
C THR A 413 5.98 -9.72 14.56
N LYS A 414 5.07 -8.92 14.00
CA LYS A 414 4.86 -8.82 12.55
C LYS A 414 5.73 -7.74 11.88
N LEU A 415 5.94 -6.60 12.54
CA LEU A 415 6.68 -5.46 11.97
C LEU A 415 8.18 -5.68 11.71
N PRO A 416 8.91 -6.55 12.46
CA PRO A 416 10.32 -6.81 12.14
C PRO A 416 10.57 -7.57 10.82
N ASP A 417 9.54 -8.13 10.18
CA ASP A 417 9.66 -8.96 8.97
C ASP A 417 8.64 -8.52 7.91
N LEU A 418 8.69 -7.23 7.53
CA LEU A 418 7.76 -6.61 6.58
C LEU A 418 8.12 -6.93 5.12
N ILE A 419 7.91 -8.17 4.74
CA ILE A 419 7.98 -8.63 3.35
C ILE A 419 6.57 -8.79 2.78
N PHE A 420 6.42 -8.60 1.46
CA PHE A 420 5.14 -8.84 0.78
C PHE A 420 4.85 -10.33 0.60
N GLU A 421 5.88 -11.06 0.18
CA GLU A 421 5.88 -12.49 -0.03
C GLU A 421 7.22 -13.01 0.48
N TYR A 422 7.23 -14.22 1.02
CA TYR A 422 8.49 -14.93 1.24
C TYR A 422 9.06 -15.23 -0.16
N ASP A 423 10.24 -14.70 -0.51
CA ASP A 423 10.88 -14.88 -1.83
C ASP A 423 11.83 -16.10 -1.84
N THR A 424 11.78 -16.89 -2.92
CA THR A 424 12.66 -18.05 -3.19
C THR A 424 14.00 -17.63 -3.82
N GLY A 425 14.23 -16.33 -4.02
CA GLY A 425 15.29 -15.82 -4.90
C GLY A 425 14.88 -15.85 -6.38
N THR A 426 13.59 -16.03 -6.67
CA THR A 426 13.00 -15.92 -8.00
C THR A 426 11.85 -14.90 -7.95
N PRO A 427 12.02 -13.72 -8.55
CA PRO A 427 10.98 -12.70 -8.59
C PRO A 427 9.57 -13.20 -8.95
N GLY A 428 8.58 -12.86 -8.12
CA GLY A 428 7.15 -13.08 -8.42
C GLY A 428 6.63 -14.51 -8.20
N THR A 429 7.43 -15.38 -7.57
CA THR A 429 6.96 -16.71 -7.15
C THR A 429 6.92 -16.77 -5.62
N PRO A 430 5.73 -16.66 -4.99
CA PRO A 430 5.63 -16.74 -3.54
C PRO A 430 6.13 -18.09 -3.03
N VAL A 431 7.04 -18.08 -2.06
CA VAL A 431 7.50 -19.28 -1.34
C VAL A 431 6.34 -19.88 -0.56
N ASN A 432 6.15 -21.19 -0.68
CA ASN A 432 5.31 -22.01 0.21
C ASN A 432 3.85 -21.53 0.37
N GLU A 433 3.29 -20.80 -0.60
CA GLU A 433 1.91 -20.26 -0.54
C GLU A 433 1.66 -19.31 0.66
N GLN A 434 2.71 -18.78 1.28
CA GLN A 434 2.60 -17.91 2.46
C GLN A 434 2.61 -16.44 2.06
N ILE A 435 1.61 -15.71 2.54
CA ILE A 435 1.60 -14.25 2.43
C ILE A 435 2.60 -13.67 3.42
N GLY A 436 3.41 -12.70 2.98
CA GLY A 436 4.28 -11.95 3.87
C GLY A 436 3.50 -11.01 4.78
N HIS A 437 4.07 -10.67 5.94
CA HIS A 437 3.39 -9.84 6.94
C HIS A 437 3.00 -8.46 6.41
N ARG A 438 3.72 -7.92 5.42
CA ARG A 438 3.35 -6.63 4.84
C ARG A 438 2.03 -6.69 4.08
N ARG A 439 1.81 -7.75 3.28
CA ARG A 439 0.54 -7.95 2.56
C ARG A 439 -0.61 -8.17 3.53
N GLU A 440 -0.37 -8.94 4.60
CA GLU A 440 -1.35 -9.16 5.67
C GLU A 440 -1.84 -7.84 6.30
N LEU A 441 -0.89 -6.96 6.66
CA LEU A 441 -1.21 -5.66 7.25
C LEU A 441 -1.93 -4.74 6.27
N GLN A 442 -1.56 -4.78 4.98
CA GLN A 442 -2.22 -4.00 3.94
C GLN A 442 -3.68 -4.40 3.75
N ILE A 443 -3.95 -5.71 3.67
CA ILE A 443 -5.32 -6.24 3.56
C ILE A 443 -6.11 -5.90 4.82
N ALA A 444 -5.53 -6.09 6.01
CA ALA A 444 -6.18 -5.75 7.26
C ALA A 444 -6.54 -4.25 7.35
N ALA A 445 -5.63 -3.36 6.94
CA ALA A 445 -5.90 -1.93 6.88
C ALA A 445 -6.98 -1.61 5.82
N GLY A 446 -6.95 -2.24 4.66
CA GLY A 446 -7.96 -2.10 3.61
C GLY A 446 -9.37 -2.47 4.10
N MET A 447 -9.51 -3.62 4.78
CA MET A 447 -10.78 -4.05 5.37
C MET A 447 -11.33 -3.05 6.39
N LEU A 448 -10.46 -2.44 7.20
CA LEU A 448 -10.86 -1.41 8.15
C LEU A 448 -11.33 -0.13 7.45
N ARG A 449 -10.73 0.26 6.31
CA ARG A 449 -11.19 1.41 5.53
C ARG A 449 -12.54 1.17 4.85
N GLU A 450 -12.72 -0.02 4.28
CA GLU A 450 -13.97 -0.41 3.59
C GLU A 450 -15.15 -0.52 4.56
N ASP A 451 -14.92 -1.06 5.76
CA ASP A 451 -15.95 -1.22 6.78
C ASP A 451 -15.59 -0.45 8.07
N PRO A 452 -16.11 0.77 8.26
CA PRO A 452 -15.88 1.58 9.45
C PRO A 452 -16.31 0.92 10.77
N ALA A 453 -17.23 -0.06 10.74
CA ALA A 453 -17.70 -0.77 11.92
C ALA A 453 -16.88 -2.03 12.24
N ALA A 454 -16.02 -2.48 11.33
CA ALA A 454 -15.22 -3.68 11.50
C ALA A 454 -14.21 -3.54 12.64
N LYS A 455 -14.10 -4.60 13.45
CA LYS A 455 -12.97 -4.85 14.36
C LYS A 455 -12.20 -6.04 13.84
N LEU A 456 -10.89 -6.02 14.00
CA LEU A 456 -10.00 -6.99 13.36
C LEU A 456 -9.05 -7.61 14.38
N THR A 457 -8.80 -8.91 14.24
CA THR A 457 -7.73 -9.64 14.93
C THR A 457 -6.79 -10.20 13.88
N ILE A 458 -5.49 -9.98 14.01
CA ILE A 458 -4.47 -10.60 13.13
C ILE A 458 -3.98 -11.89 13.80
N GLY A 459 -4.08 -13.02 13.11
CA GLY A 459 -3.61 -14.31 13.59
C GLY A 459 -2.10 -14.51 13.45
N SER A 460 -1.57 -15.59 14.06
CA SER A 460 -0.18 -16.00 13.85
C SER A 460 0.04 -16.56 12.44
N ASP A 461 -0.94 -17.27 11.89
CA ASP A 461 -0.80 -18.13 10.69
C ASP A 461 -1.49 -17.51 9.46
N SER A 462 -1.32 -16.20 9.24
CA SER A 462 -1.85 -15.46 8.07
C SER A 462 -3.37 -15.42 7.90
N GLY A 463 -4.11 -15.66 8.99
CA GLY A 463 -5.57 -15.52 9.06
C GLY A 463 -6.01 -14.23 9.75
N LEU A 464 -7.09 -13.61 9.26
CA LEU A 464 -7.74 -12.47 9.90
C LEU A 464 -9.07 -12.89 10.52
N VAL A 465 -9.40 -12.36 11.69
CA VAL A 465 -10.76 -12.45 12.24
C VAL A 465 -11.39 -11.08 12.20
N VAL A 466 -12.43 -10.92 11.39
CA VAL A 466 -13.13 -9.65 11.19
C VAL A 466 -14.50 -9.73 11.85
N ARG A 467 -14.81 -8.79 12.74
CA ARG A 467 -16.10 -8.66 13.39
C ARG A 467 -16.77 -7.37 12.92
N SER A 468 -17.86 -7.49 12.18
CA SER A 468 -18.66 -6.35 11.72
C SER A 468 -20.10 -6.51 12.19
N GLY A 469 -20.50 -5.67 13.14
CA GLY A 469 -21.78 -5.83 13.85
C GLY A 469 -21.92 -7.21 14.48
N PRO A 470 -22.99 -7.99 14.18
CA PRO A 470 -23.18 -9.34 14.71
C PRO A 470 -22.38 -10.42 13.96
N ARG A 471 -21.77 -10.10 12.82
CA ARG A 471 -21.06 -11.07 11.98
C ARG A 471 -19.60 -11.19 12.42
N THR A 472 -19.13 -12.43 12.53
CA THR A 472 -17.71 -12.75 12.71
C THR A 472 -17.28 -13.59 11.52
N SER A 473 -16.30 -13.10 10.79
CA SER A 473 -15.69 -13.78 9.65
C SER A 473 -14.25 -14.16 9.97
N THR A 474 -13.87 -15.40 9.67
CA THR A 474 -12.47 -15.82 9.59
C THR A 474 -12.07 -15.77 8.13
N VAL A 475 -11.09 -14.93 7.81
CA VAL A 475 -10.58 -14.72 6.45
C VAL A 475 -9.21 -15.39 6.32
N GLN A 476 -9.11 -16.36 5.42
CA GLN A 476 -7.83 -16.92 5.00
C GLN A 476 -7.37 -16.24 3.73
N ILE A 477 -6.15 -15.70 3.75
CA ILE A 477 -5.61 -14.94 2.63
C ILE A 477 -4.61 -15.81 1.86
N ARG A 478 -4.65 -15.74 0.53
CA ARG A 478 -3.62 -16.27 -0.37
C ARG A 478 -3.28 -15.27 -1.45
N SER A 479 -1.99 -15.15 -1.75
CA SER A 479 -1.52 -14.44 -2.96
C SER A 479 -1.57 -15.38 -4.16
N VAL A 480 -1.95 -14.86 -5.31
CA VAL A 480 -2.03 -15.57 -6.58
C VAL A 480 -1.20 -14.80 -7.60
N SER A 481 0.02 -15.26 -7.85
CA SER A 481 0.93 -14.63 -8.80
C SER A 481 0.94 -15.29 -10.20
N GLY A 482 0.02 -16.24 -10.46
CA GLY A 482 -0.10 -16.96 -11.73
C GLY A 482 -1.33 -17.87 -11.78
N ASP A 483 -1.29 -18.92 -12.60
CA ASP A 483 -2.46 -19.79 -12.87
C ASP A 483 -2.82 -20.76 -11.73
N ALA A 484 -2.16 -20.64 -10.57
CA ALA A 484 -2.34 -21.50 -9.40
C ALA A 484 -3.62 -21.19 -8.58
N VAL A 485 -4.63 -20.56 -9.19
CA VAL A 485 -5.88 -20.15 -8.52
C VAL A 485 -6.52 -21.33 -7.78
N SER A 486 -6.71 -22.47 -8.45
CA SER A 486 -7.37 -23.64 -7.86
C SER A 486 -6.56 -24.24 -6.69
N ALA A 487 -5.24 -24.34 -6.84
CA ALA A 487 -4.37 -24.89 -5.79
C ALA A 487 -4.37 -23.99 -4.53
N ASN A 488 -4.24 -22.68 -4.73
CA ASN A 488 -4.31 -21.71 -3.63
C ASN A 488 -5.68 -21.72 -2.95
N LEU A 489 -6.77 -21.85 -3.73
CA LEU A 489 -8.12 -21.99 -3.19
C LEU A 489 -8.27 -23.25 -2.35
N GLU A 490 -7.81 -24.41 -2.84
CA GLU A 490 -7.87 -25.68 -2.10
C GLU A 490 -7.09 -25.63 -0.79
N SER A 491 -5.88 -25.05 -0.83
CA SER A 491 -5.02 -24.82 0.34
C SER A 491 -5.72 -23.93 1.37
N ALA A 492 -6.28 -22.79 0.96
CA ALA A 492 -7.00 -21.89 1.84
C ALA A 492 -8.26 -22.53 2.46
N LEU A 493 -9.01 -23.31 1.68
CA LEU A 493 -10.19 -24.03 2.16
C LEU A 493 -9.82 -25.07 3.23
N LYS A 494 -8.67 -25.72 3.10
CA LYS A 494 -8.17 -26.67 4.10
C LYS A 494 -7.86 -25.98 5.43
N ASP A 495 -7.28 -24.78 5.41
CA ASP A 495 -6.96 -24.04 6.62
C ASP A 495 -8.21 -23.51 7.35
N LEU A 496 -9.33 -23.33 6.62
CA LEU A 496 -10.62 -22.97 7.20
C LEU A 496 -11.36 -24.11 7.89
N GLU A 497 -10.90 -25.37 7.79
CA GLU A 497 -11.59 -26.53 8.40
C GLU A 497 -11.83 -26.37 9.91
N LYS A 498 -10.92 -25.68 10.60
CA LYS A 498 -10.98 -25.46 12.06
C LYS A 498 -11.57 -24.10 12.45
N ALA A 499 -11.90 -23.26 11.46
CA ALA A 499 -12.39 -21.92 11.71
C ALA A 499 -13.84 -21.93 12.21
N THR A 500 -14.19 -20.93 13.02
CA THR A 500 -15.56 -20.71 13.51
C THR A 500 -16.13 -19.41 12.93
N GLY A 501 -17.46 -19.31 12.86
CA GLY A 501 -18.13 -18.18 12.22
C GLY A 501 -18.21 -18.31 10.69
N THR A 502 -18.38 -17.18 10.01
CA THR A 502 -18.36 -17.11 8.54
C THR A 502 -16.94 -17.36 8.05
N ARG A 503 -16.77 -18.31 7.13
CA ARG A 503 -15.46 -18.72 6.62
C ARG A 503 -15.27 -18.12 5.23
N THR A 504 -14.30 -17.23 5.10
CA THR A 504 -14.03 -16.53 3.84
C THR A 504 -12.63 -16.89 3.35
N VAL A 505 -12.51 -17.32 2.10
CA VAL A 505 -11.22 -17.35 1.41
C VAL A 505 -11.06 -16.05 0.63
N LEU A 506 -9.94 -15.37 0.82
CA LEU A 506 -9.54 -14.21 0.05
C LEU A 506 -8.33 -14.56 -0.82
N LEU A 507 -8.54 -14.58 -2.13
CA LEU A 507 -7.50 -14.70 -3.13
C LEU A 507 -7.12 -13.29 -3.61
N TYR A 508 -5.94 -12.82 -3.24
CA TYR A 508 -5.38 -11.59 -3.76
C TYR A 508 -4.55 -11.93 -4.99
N VAL A 509 -4.96 -11.44 -6.16
CA VAL A 509 -4.25 -11.69 -7.42
C VAL A 509 -3.22 -10.57 -7.60
N ASP A 510 -1.95 -10.93 -7.73
CA ASP A 510 -0.90 -9.96 -7.93
C ASP A 510 -0.84 -9.52 -9.40
N PRO A 511 -0.45 -8.26 -9.70
CA PRO A 511 -0.13 -7.80 -11.06
C PRO A 511 0.70 -8.79 -11.89
N SER A 512 1.66 -9.48 -11.27
CA SER A 512 2.51 -10.47 -11.96
C SER A 512 1.76 -11.70 -12.49
N ALA A 513 0.52 -11.93 -12.04
CA ALA A 513 -0.35 -12.98 -12.58
C ALA A 513 -0.82 -12.67 -14.02
N GLY A 514 -0.46 -11.52 -14.57
CA GLY A 514 -0.71 -11.15 -15.95
C GLY A 514 -2.20 -11.05 -16.25
N TYR A 515 -2.68 -11.79 -17.24
CA TYR A 515 -4.09 -11.74 -17.64
C TYR A 515 -5.05 -12.04 -16.48
N THR A 516 -4.69 -12.98 -15.59
CA THR A 516 -5.49 -13.35 -14.42
C THR A 516 -5.77 -12.15 -13.52
N TYR A 517 -4.86 -11.17 -13.44
CA TYR A 517 -5.03 -9.95 -12.66
C TYR A 517 -6.13 -9.03 -13.20
N VAL A 518 -6.45 -9.11 -14.48
CA VAL A 518 -7.51 -8.32 -15.12
C VAL A 518 -8.69 -9.15 -15.59
N ALA A 519 -8.66 -10.45 -15.31
CA ALA A 519 -9.69 -11.37 -15.75
C ALA A 519 -11.01 -11.08 -15.04
N ALA A 520 -12.11 -11.21 -15.80
CA ALA A 520 -13.44 -11.08 -15.25
C ALA A 520 -13.87 -12.36 -14.49
N ARG A 521 -15.08 -12.31 -13.93
CA ARG A 521 -15.65 -13.36 -13.08
C ARG A 521 -15.76 -14.72 -13.76
N ASP A 522 -16.12 -14.74 -15.03
CA ASP A 522 -16.25 -15.94 -15.87
C ASP A 522 -14.95 -16.75 -15.93
N HIS A 523 -13.79 -16.08 -16.01
CA HIS A 523 -12.50 -16.74 -15.95
C HIS A 523 -12.33 -17.48 -14.60
N PHE A 524 -12.60 -16.80 -13.49
CA PHE A 524 -12.51 -17.40 -12.15
C PHE A 524 -13.58 -18.47 -11.89
N ASP A 525 -14.76 -18.40 -12.52
CA ASP A 525 -15.78 -19.44 -12.42
C ASP A 525 -15.21 -20.82 -12.82
N SER A 526 -14.32 -20.86 -13.82
CA SER A 526 -13.68 -22.10 -14.27
C SER A 526 -12.73 -22.72 -13.24
N TYR A 527 -12.19 -21.93 -12.30
CA TYR A 527 -11.32 -22.40 -11.22
C TYR A 527 -12.07 -22.62 -9.91
N VAL A 528 -12.97 -21.70 -9.54
CA VAL A 528 -13.70 -21.73 -8.27
C VAL A 528 -14.76 -22.83 -8.28
N LYS A 529 -15.51 -23.00 -9.38
CA LYS A 529 -16.62 -23.96 -9.44
C LYS A 529 -16.15 -25.41 -9.24
N PRO A 530 -15.11 -25.94 -9.91
CA PRO A 530 -14.66 -27.32 -9.69
C PRO A 530 -14.23 -27.58 -8.24
N VAL A 531 -13.52 -26.63 -7.61
CA VAL A 531 -13.08 -26.74 -6.21
C VAL A 531 -14.28 -26.68 -5.26
N TRP A 532 -15.27 -25.84 -5.56
CA TRP A 532 -16.48 -25.78 -4.76
C TRP A 532 -17.27 -27.09 -4.83
N CYS A 533 -17.43 -27.64 -6.03
CA CYS A 533 -18.25 -28.82 -6.30
C CYS A 533 -17.57 -30.16 -5.98
N SER A 534 -16.27 -30.16 -5.65
CA SER A 534 -15.56 -31.36 -5.17
C SER A 534 -15.86 -31.70 -3.70
N GLY A 535 -16.74 -30.94 -3.04
CA GLY A 535 -17.09 -31.07 -1.62
C GLY A 535 -16.22 -30.20 -0.70
N ASN A 536 -15.07 -29.71 -1.19
CA ASN A 536 -14.22 -28.78 -0.46
C ASN A 536 -14.88 -27.40 -0.26
N GLY A 537 -15.81 -27.00 -1.14
CA GLY A 537 -16.55 -25.73 -1.03
C GLY A 537 -17.37 -25.60 0.26
N ASN A 538 -17.82 -26.72 0.85
CA ASN A 538 -18.52 -26.70 2.15
C ASN A 538 -17.64 -26.21 3.32
N ARG A 539 -16.34 -26.00 3.09
CA ARG A 539 -15.39 -25.43 4.07
C ARG A 539 -15.37 -23.90 4.11
N ALA A 540 -15.98 -23.22 3.13
CA ALA A 540 -16.16 -21.78 3.14
C ALA A 540 -17.63 -21.39 2.95
N ASP A 541 -18.00 -20.23 3.47
CA ASP A 541 -19.28 -19.59 3.20
C ASP A 541 -19.16 -18.63 2.00
N GLU A 542 -17.95 -18.08 1.79
CA GLU A 542 -17.66 -17.14 0.71
C GLU A 542 -16.22 -17.33 0.19
N VAL A 543 -16.05 -17.21 -1.13
CA VAL A 543 -14.75 -17.01 -1.78
C VAL A 543 -14.74 -15.62 -2.38
N VAL A 544 -13.66 -14.88 -2.14
CA VAL A 544 -13.47 -13.52 -2.63
C VAL A 544 -12.18 -13.48 -3.42
N VAL A 545 -12.24 -12.98 -4.65
CA VAL A 545 -11.06 -12.69 -5.47
C VAL A 545 -10.92 -11.18 -5.59
N MET A 546 -9.74 -10.66 -5.26
CA MET A 546 -9.37 -9.26 -5.43
C MET A 546 -8.34 -9.15 -6.54
N ASN A 547 -8.64 -8.35 -7.57
CA ASN A 547 -7.76 -8.11 -8.71
C ASN A 547 -7.95 -6.67 -9.24
N GLN A 548 -7.35 -6.30 -10.38
CA GLN A 548 -7.46 -4.93 -10.91
C GLN A 548 -8.90 -4.49 -11.19
N THR A 549 -9.75 -5.43 -11.62
CA THR A 549 -11.15 -5.15 -11.98
C THR A 549 -12.06 -5.00 -10.76
N GLY A 550 -11.51 -5.16 -9.55
CA GLY A 550 -12.19 -4.98 -8.28
C GLY A 550 -12.34 -6.28 -7.50
N THR A 551 -13.44 -6.37 -6.73
CA THR A 551 -13.71 -7.50 -5.83
C THR A 551 -14.83 -8.38 -6.40
N GLN A 552 -14.55 -9.66 -6.57
CA GLN A 552 -15.49 -10.66 -7.08
C GLN A 552 -15.80 -11.68 -5.97
N ARG A 553 -17.09 -12.01 -5.77
CA ARG A 553 -17.54 -12.82 -4.62
C ARG A 553 -18.37 -14.03 -5.05
N TRP A 554 -18.08 -15.19 -4.50
CA TRP A 554 -18.84 -16.41 -4.71
C TRP A 554 -19.35 -16.94 -3.38
N ALA A 555 -20.62 -17.33 -3.35
CA ALA A 555 -21.26 -17.98 -2.22
C ALA A 555 -21.99 -19.24 -2.69
N LYS A 556 -22.46 -20.05 -1.75
CA LYS A 556 -23.17 -21.31 -2.03
C LYS A 556 -24.31 -21.19 -3.05
N LYS A 557 -25.02 -20.06 -3.05
CA LYS A 557 -26.13 -19.79 -3.99
C LYS A 557 -25.70 -19.68 -5.45
N ASP A 558 -24.44 -19.38 -5.71
CA ASP A 558 -23.90 -19.17 -7.07
C ASP A 558 -23.56 -20.51 -7.76
N PHE A 559 -23.56 -21.62 -7.01
CA PHE A 559 -23.26 -22.96 -7.51
C PHE A 559 -24.41 -23.95 -7.23
N PRO A 560 -25.60 -23.73 -7.81
CA PRO A 560 -26.72 -24.65 -7.64
C PRO A 560 -26.37 -26.05 -8.18
N GLY A 561 -26.63 -27.08 -7.37
CA GLY A 561 -26.37 -28.48 -7.73
C GLY A 561 -25.01 -29.03 -7.27
N CYS A 562 -24.17 -28.21 -6.65
CA CYS A 562 -22.95 -28.66 -5.98
C CYS A 562 -23.27 -28.99 -4.52
N ALA A 563 -23.20 -30.27 -4.15
CA ALA A 563 -23.61 -30.82 -2.85
C ALA A 563 -22.42 -31.37 -2.08
#